data_AF-A0A072NU90-F1
#
_entry.id   AF-A0A072NU90-F1
#
_cell.length_a   1.000
_cell.length_b   1.000
_cell.length_c   1.000
_cell.angle_alpha   90.00
_cell.angle_beta   90.00
_cell.angle_gamma   90.00
#
_symmetry.space_group_name_H-M   'P 1'
#
loop_
_entity.id
_entity.type
_entity.pdbx_description
1 polymer ?
#
loop_
_entity_poly.entity_id
_entity_poly.type
_entity_poly.pdbx_seq_one_letter_code
_entity_poly.pdbx_strand_id
1 'polypeptide(L)'
;MTNVDLSEVKKELKYVCNSINLEIKSIRTKLRADIKSMKKQHKAEKIPVWRTDEQIKKLENKAKEKIDPLNYQLAIYQSVIPVNFKGLIINYKLYESFMKKLKGFETKITEDQGPLFVEYREFGKRRKGVLALEDLSRHFVDFKSVPTLVLADEQEAKA
;
A
#
# COMPACT_ATOMS: atom_id res chain seq x y z
N MET A 1 22.51 14.02 -7.82
CA MET A 1 21.94 13.20 -6.72
C MET A 1 20.48 13.59 -6.61
N THR A 2 19.56 12.78 -7.13
CA THR A 2 18.12 13.04 -7.06
C THR A 2 17.64 12.93 -5.61
N ASN A 3 17.34 14.06 -4.99
CA ASN A 3 16.76 14.11 -3.64
C ASN A 3 15.28 13.75 -3.76
N VAL A 4 14.99 12.46 -3.73
CA VAL A 4 13.62 11.98 -3.53
C VAL A 4 13.27 12.17 -2.06
N ASP A 5 12.25 12.97 -1.76
CA ASP A 5 11.82 13.17 -0.38
C ASP A 5 11.03 11.95 0.13
N LEU A 6 11.76 10.93 0.62
CA LEU A 6 11.21 9.78 1.32
C LEU A 6 10.31 10.22 2.50
N SER A 7 10.52 11.41 3.07
CA SER A 7 9.67 11.94 4.13
C SER A 7 8.25 12.20 3.64
N GLU A 8 8.09 12.64 2.39
CA GLU A 8 6.80 12.92 1.76
C GLU A 8 6.04 11.62 1.46
N VAL A 9 6.70 10.65 0.81
CA VAL A 9 6.15 9.30 0.56
C VAL A 9 5.70 8.65 1.88
N LYS A 10 6.51 8.75 2.94
CA LYS A 10 6.15 8.21 4.26
C LYS A 10 4.97 8.95 4.89
N LYS A 11 4.86 10.27 4.71
CA LYS A 11 3.71 11.05 5.19
C LYS A 11 2.43 10.61 4.48
N GLU A 12 2.47 10.45 3.16
CA GLU A 12 1.33 9.97 2.37
C GLU A 12 0.90 8.56 2.80
N LEU A 13 1.84 7.61 2.90
CA LEU A 13 1.52 6.26 3.37
C LEU A 13 0.94 6.26 4.78
N LYS A 14 1.48 7.09 5.68
CA LYS A 14 0.94 7.25 7.04
C LYS A 14 -0.50 7.77 7.00
N TYR A 15 -0.80 8.73 6.13
CA TYR A 15 -2.15 9.24 5.95
C TYR A 15 -3.11 8.15 5.45
N VAL A 16 -2.71 7.37 4.43
CA VAL A 16 -3.49 6.26 3.89
C VAL A 16 -3.76 5.21 4.96
N CYS A 17 -2.73 4.75 5.67
CA CYS A 17 -2.87 3.80 6.77
C CYS A 17 -3.80 4.30 7.87
N ASN A 18 -3.72 5.59 8.22
CA ASN A 18 -4.62 6.19 9.21
C ASN A 18 -6.07 6.19 8.71
N SER A 19 -6.30 6.54 7.45
CA SER A 19 -7.62 6.52 6.83
C SER A 19 -8.25 5.12 6.87
N ILE A 20 -7.49 4.09 6.48
CA ILE A 20 -7.95 2.69 6.53
C ILE A 20 -8.29 2.26 7.97
N ASN A 21 -7.45 2.63 8.94
CA ASN A 21 -7.72 2.33 10.36
C ASN A 21 -9.00 3.00 10.87
N LEU A 22 -9.28 4.23 10.45
CA LEU A 22 -10.52 4.93 10.79
C LEU A 22 -11.75 4.24 10.17
N GLU A 23 -11.62 3.75 8.93
CA GLU A 23 -12.69 3.00 8.26
C GLU A 23 -12.99 1.68 8.98
N ILE A 24 -11.97 0.89 9.32
CA ILE A 24 -12.13 -0.34 10.12
C ILE A 24 -12.80 -0.03 11.46
N LYS A 25 -12.38 1.04 12.14
CA LYS A 25 -12.97 1.47 13.43
C LYS A 25 -14.44 1.85 13.27
N SER A 26 -14.80 2.54 12.18
CA SER A 26 -16.18 2.90 11.85
C SER A 26 -17.04 1.66 11.64
N ILE A 27 -16.57 0.69 10.85
CA ILE A 27 -17.28 -0.58 10.61
C ILE A 27 -17.51 -1.33 11.94
N ARG A 28 -16.48 -1.46 12.77
CA ARG A 28 -16.59 -2.12 14.09
C ARG A 28 -17.58 -1.42 15.01
N THR A 29 -17.61 -0.08 14.98
CA THR A 29 -18.54 0.71 15.80
C THR A 29 -19.98 0.48 15.37
N LYS A 30 -20.25 0.51 14.05
CA LYS A 30 -21.58 0.21 13.48
C LYS A 30 -22.04 -1.20 13.83
N LEU A 31 -21.19 -2.21 13.64
CA LEU A 31 -21.48 -3.60 14.00
C LEU A 31 -21.89 -3.74 15.47
N ARG A 32 -21.17 -3.10 16.40
CA ARG A 32 -21.50 -3.14 17.84
C ARG A 32 -22.86 -2.51 18.14
N ALA A 33 -23.18 -1.39 17.48
CA ALA A 33 -24.47 -0.72 17.62
C ALA A 33 -25.61 -1.60 17.09
N ASP A 34 -25.43 -2.21 15.92
CA ASP A 34 -26.42 -3.09 15.29
C ASP A 34 -26.68 -4.34 16.15
N ILE A 35 -25.62 -5.00 16.65
CA ILE A 35 -25.74 -6.14 17.57
C ILE A 35 -26.49 -5.74 18.84
N LYS A 36 -26.17 -4.58 19.43
CA LYS A 36 -26.83 -4.09 20.66
C LYS A 36 -28.31 -3.82 20.42
N SER A 37 -28.65 -3.17 19.31
CA SER A 37 -30.04 -2.89 18.92
C SER A 37 -30.82 -4.19 18.70
N MET A 38 -30.26 -5.12 17.93
CA MET A 38 -30.88 -6.41 17.64
C MET A 38 -31.13 -7.23 18.92
N LYS A 39 -30.14 -7.33 19.82
CA LYS A 39 -30.33 -8.03 21.10
C LYS A 39 -31.46 -7.41 21.94
N LYS A 40 -31.58 -6.08 21.94
CA LYS A 40 -32.65 -5.37 22.65
C LYS A 40 -34.02 -5.68 22.03
N GLN A 41 -34.13 -5.61 20.71
CA GLN A 41 -35.36 -5.89 19.98
C GLN A 41 -35.80 -7.34 20.16
N HIS A 42 -34.90 -8.29 19.94
CA HIS A 42 -35.18 -9.72 20.08
C HIS A 42 -35.59 -10.11 21.50
N LYS A 43 -35.00 -9.47 22.51
CA LYS A 43 -35.43 -9.66 23.91
C LYS A 43 -36.87 -9.17 24.13
N ALA A 44 -37.25 -8.04 23.54
CA ALA A 44 -38.62 -7.52 23.62
C ALA A 44 -39.63 -8.43 22.88
N GLU A 45 -39.23 -8.97 21.73
CA GLU A 45 -40.03 -9.87 20.89
C GLU A 45 -39.99 -11.34 21.36
N LYS A 46 -39.26 -11.65 22.43
CA LYS A 46 -39.05 -13.01 22.97
C LYS A 46 -38.55 -14.00 21.90
N ILE A 47 -37.72 -13.52 20.97
CA ILE A 47 -37.10 -14.35 19.93
C ILE A 47 -36.13 -15.34 20.61
N PRO A 48 -36.14 -16.63 20.20
CA PRO A 48 -35.18 -17.61 20.70
C PRO A 48 -33.73 -17.16 20.51
N VAL A 49 -32.88 -17.45 21.51
CA VAL A 49 -31.46 -17.04 21.52
C VAL A 49 -30.73 -17.54 20.27
N TRP A 50 -30.93 -18.79 19.87
CA TRP A 50 -30.27 -19.39 18.70
C TRP A 50 -30.52 -18.62 17.40
N ARG A 51 -31.72 -18.05 17.22
CA ARG A 51 -32.08 -17.27 16.03
C ARG A 51 -31.42 -15.88 16.05
N THR A 52 -31.23 -15.33 17.25
CA THR A 52 -30.48 -14.09 17.46
C THR A 52 -29.00 -14.30 17.13
N ASP A 53 -28.41 -15.39 17.61
CA ASP A 53 -27.01 -15.72 17.38
C ASP A 53 -26.72 -15.96 15.89
N GLU A 54 -27.62 -16.63 15.17
CA GLU A 54 -27.48 -16.81 13.72
C GLU A 54 -27.44 -15.47 12.96
N GLN A 55 -28.30 -14.52 13.34
CA GLN A 55 -28.33 -13.20 12.72
C GLN A 55 -27.10 -12.35 13.09
N ILE A 56 -26.63 -12.43 14.34
CA ILE A 56 -25.38 -11.80 14.76
C ILE A 56 -24.23 -12.33 13.92
N LYS A 57 -24.11 -13.65 13.76
CA LYS A 57 -23.08 -14.27 12.93
C LYS A 57 -23.12 -13.78 11.48
N LYS A 58 -24.32 -13.58 10.92
CA LYS A 58 -24.48 -12.98 9.57
C LYS A 58 -23.96 -11.55 9.52
N LEU A 59 -24.21 -10.72 10.54
CA LEU A 59 -23.66 -9.37 10.61
C LEU A 59 -22.13 -9.38 10.77
N GLU A 60 -21.60 -10.26 11.62
CA GLU A 60 -20.16 -10.42 11.82
C GLU A 60 -19.46 -10.83 10.53
N ASN A 61 -20.02 -11.78 9.77
CA ASN A 61 -19.49 -12.19 8.48
C ASN A 61 -19.50 -11.03 7.46
N LYS A 62 -20.59 -10.26 7.37
CA LYS A 62 -20.67 -9.08 6.50
C LYS A 62 -19.64 -8.00 6.88
N ALA A 63 -19.39 -7.82 8.18
CA ALA A 63 -18.36 -6.89 8.63
C ALA A 63 -16.96 -7.42 8.31
N LYS A 64 -16.73 -8.72 8.46
CA LYS A 64 -15.48 -9.40 8.14
C LYS A 64 -15.13 -9.28 6.65
N GLU A 65 -16.09 -9.52 5.75
CA GLU A 65 -15.93 -9.35 4.30
C GLU A 65 -15.45 -7.94 3.91
N LYS A 66 -15.81 -6.91 4.70
CA LYS A 66 -15.35 -5.52 4.49
C LYS A 66 -14.01 -5.22 5.15
N ILE A 67 -13.76 -5.81 6.32
CA ILE A 67 -12.55 -5.54 7.12
C ILE A 67 -11.34 -6.30 6.59
N ASP A 68 -11.50 -7.53 6.11
CA ASP A 68 -10.39 -8.38 5.69
C ASP A 68 -9.58 -7.78 4.52
N PRO A 69 -10.20 -7.23 3.46
CA PRO A 69 -9.46 -6.52 2.40
C PRO A 69 -8.69 -5.31 2.93
N LEU A 70 -9.27 -4.56 3.88
CA LEU A 70 -8.62 -3.40 4.49
C LEU A 70 -7.41 -3.80 5.35
N ASN A 71 -7.52 -4.91 6.09
CA ASN A 71 -6.39 -5.47 6.84
C ASN A 71 -5.28 -5.96 5.91
N TYR A 72 -5.64 -6.58 4.78
CA TYR A 72 -4.68 -7.00 3.76
C TYR A 72 -3.90 -5.80 3.20
N GLN A 73 -4.60 -4.70 2.88
CA GLN A 73 -3.95 -3.45 2.45
C GLN A 73 -2.97 -2.91 3.50
N LEU A 74 -3.38 -2.86 4.78
CA LEU A 74 -2.49 -2.43 5.86
C LEU A 74 -1.25 -3.31 5.99
N ALA A 75 -1.39 -4.63 5.89
CA ALA A 75 -0.26 -5.56 5.99
C ALA A 75 0.77 -5.34 4.86
N ILE A 76 0.30 -5.05 3.64
CA ILE A 76 1.17 -4.70 2.53
C ILE A 76 1.87 -3.36 2.77
N TYR A 77 1.15 -2.30 3.12
CA TYR A 77 1.76 -1.00 3.39
C TYR A 77 2.75 -1.00 4.57
N GLN A 78 2.65 -1.96 5.48
CA GLN A 78 3.61 -2.15 6.57
C GLN A 78 4.88 -2.89 6.14
N SER A 79 4.78 -3.80 5.16
CA SER A 79 5.90 -4.63 4.70
C SER A 79 6.66 -4.02 3.53
N VAL A 80 5.95 -3.30 2.66
CA VAL A 80 6.47 -2.67 1.44
C VAL A 80 6.22 -1.17 1.50
N ILE A 81 7.14 -0.37 0.97
CA ILE A 81 6.91 1.06 0.69
C ILE A 81 6.62 1.15 -0.82
N PRO A 82 5.36 0.98 -1.25
CA PRO A 82 5.03 1.03 -2.65
C PRO A 82 5.09 2.48 -3.14
N VAL A 83 5.69 2.68 -4.30
CA VAL A 83 5.62 3.96 -5.01
C VAL A 83 5.30 3.70 -6.46
N ASN A 84 4.43 4.53 -7.02
CA ASN A 84 4.17 4.60 -8.44
C ASN A 84 5.30 5.42 -9.08
N PHE A 85 6.10 4.77 -9.90
CA PHE A 85 7.12 5.38 -10.72
C PHE A 85 6.73 5.18 -12.18
N LYS A 86 6.22 6.25 -12.81
CA LYS A 86 5.81 6.27 -14.23
C LYS A 86 4.84 5.14 -14.63
N GLY A 87 3.92 4.80 -13.73
CA GLY A 87 2.91 3.76 -13.95
C GLY A 87 3.33 2.37 -13.45
N LEU A 88 4.57 2.18 -13.00
CA LEU A 88 5.04 0.94 -12.38
C LEU A 88 5.01 1.09 -10.86
N ILE A 89 4.56 0.06 -10.13
CA ILE A 89 4.59 0.07 -8.67
C ILE A 89 5.80 -0.72 -8.20
N ILE A 90 6.75 -0.04 -7.54
CA ILE A 90 7.98 -0.67 -7.05
C ILE A 90 8.09 -0.58 -5.53
N ASN A 91 8.89 -1.47 -4.93
CA ASN A 91 9.27 -1.35 -3.53
C ASN A 91 10.38 -0.29 -3.37
N TYR A 92 10.01 0.91 -2.95
CA TYR A 92 10.94 2.04 -2.81
C TYR A 92 12.07 1.75 -1.81
N LYS A 93 11.79 1.04 -0.72
CA LYS A 93 12.82 0.70 0.28
C LYS A 93 13.94 -0.15 -0.33
N LEU A 94 13.57 -1.05 -1.24
CA LEU A 94 14.51 -1.89 -1.97
C LEU A 94 15.31 -1.04 -2.96
N TYR A 95 14.62 -0.25 -3.80
CA TYR A 95 15.25 0.70 -4.73
C TYR A 95 16.26 1.61 -4.03
N GLU A 96 15.87 2.28 -2.95
CA GLU A 96 16.72 3.19 -2.19
C GLU A 96 17.97 2.47 -1.64
N SER A 97 17.80 1.26 -1.11
CA SER A 97 18.90 0.45 -0.58
C SER A 97 19.93 0.11 -1.67
N PHE A 98 19.47 -0.14 -2.89
CA PHE A 98 20.35 -0.35 -4.04
C PHE A 98 21.03 0.94 -4.48
N MET A 99 20.30 2.04 -4.63
CA MET A 99 20.88 3.33 -5.05
C MET A 99 21.97 3.82 -4.09
N LYS A 100 21.83 3.57 -2.78
CA LYS A 100 22.88 3.84 -1.79
C LYS A 100 24.16 3.04 -2.04
N LYS A 101 24.05 1.77 -2.45
CA LYS A 101 25.19 0.90 -2.77
C LYS A 101 25.85 1.27 -4.10
N LEU A 102 25.08 1.84 -5.03
CA LEU A 102 25.56 2.32 -6.32
C LEU A 102 26.14 3.74 -6.26
N LYS A 103 26.31 4.32 -5.07
CA LYS A 103 26.98 5.61 -4.91
C LYS A 103 28.42 5.51 -5.43
N GLY A 104 28.75 6.32 -6.43
CA GLY A 104 30.04 6.27 -7.12
C GLY A 104 30.07 5.38 -8.37
N PHE A 105 28.92 4.86 -8.79
CA PHE A 105 28.74 4.23 -10.10
C PHE A 105 28.02 5.20 -11.05
N GLU A 106 28.30 5.08 -12.34
CA GLU A 106 27.39 5.58 -13.38
C GLU A 106 26.14 4.72 -13.35
N THR A 107 24.97 5.36 -13.34
CA THR A 107 23.68 4.65 -13.35
C THR A 107 22.79 5.17 -14.46
N LYS A 108 22.06 4.28 -15.10
CA LYS A 108 21.03 4.59 -16.09
C LYS A 108 19.78 3.80 -15.73
N ILE A 109 18.67 4.50 -15.61
CA ILE A 109 17.37 3.91 -15.33
C ILE A 109 16.62 3.76 -16.65
N THR A 110 16.11 2.57 -16.94
CA THR A 110 15.29 2.30 -18.13
C THR A 110 14.03 1.54 -17.73
N GLU A 111 12.94 1.86 -18.42
CA GLU A 111 11.65 1.22 -18.27
C GLU A 111 11.38 0.41 -19.55
N ASP A 112 11.12 -0.89 -19.40
CA ASP A 112 10.71 -1.75 -20.51
C ASP A 112 9.49 -2.55 -20.07
N GLN A 113 8.31 -2.16 -20.58
CA GLN A 113 6.96 -2.70 -20.35
C GLN A 113 6.85 -3.84 -19.30
N GLY A 114 7.21 -3.55 -18.04
CA GLY A 114 7.56 -4.60 -17.08
C GLY A 114 8.50 -4.09 -15.99
N PRO A 115 9.67 -4.72 -15.75
CA PRO A 115 10.54 -4.32 -14.66
C PRO A 115 11.17 -2.94 -14.86
N LEU A 116 11.44 -2.26 -13.74
CA LEU A 116 12.34 -1.11 -13.73
C LEU A 116 13.78 -1.60 -13.72
N PHE A 117 14.54 -1.26 -14.76
CA PHE A 117 15.94 -1.64 -14.87
C PHE A 117 16.85 -0.49 -14.41
N VAL A 118 17.82 -0.83 -13.57
CA VAL A 118 18.94 0.05 -13.21
C VAL A 118 20.21 -0.57 -13.74
N GLU A 119 20.67 -0.06 -14.88
CA GLU A 119 22.00 -0.38 -15.41
C GLU A 119 23.02 0.43 -14.64
N TYR A 120 24.11 -0.20 -14.22
CA TYR A 120 25.18 0.47 -13.52
C TYR A 120 26.56 0.04 -13.97
N ARG A 121 27.52 0.96 -13.91
CA ARG A 121 28.90 0.75 -14.32
C ARG A 121 29.84 1.53 -13.42
N GLU A 122 30.96 0.90 -13.07
CA GLU A 122 32.01 1.57 -12.32
C GLU A 122 32.77 2.53 -13.24
N PHE A 123 33.03 3.77 -12.78
CA PHE A 123 33.70 4.78 -13.59
C PHE A 123 35.02 4.27 -14.18
N GLY A 124 35.20 4.47 -15.49
CA GLY A 124 36.41 4.04 -16.21
C GLY A 124 36.55 2.54 -16.43
N LYS A 125 35.59 1.71 -15.99
CA LYS A 125 35.62 0.25 -16.20
C LYS A 125 34.57 -0.20 -17.22
N ARG A 126 34.86 -1.30 -17.92
CA ARG A 126 33.93 -1.91 -18.89
C ARG A 126 32.85 -2.81 -18.27
N ARG A 127 33.01 -3.20 -17.01
CA ARG A 127 32.05 -4.11 -16.35
C ARG A 127 30.75 -3.37 -16.08
N LYS A 128 29.66 -3.95 -16.56
CA LYS A 128 28.28 -3.50 -16.34
C LYS A 128 27.53 -4.50 -15.48
N GLY A 129 26.68 -3.99 -14.61
CA GLY A 129 25.68 -4.75 -13.88
C GLY A 129 24.28 -4.23 -14.20
N VAL A 130 23.27 -5.07 -13.99
CA VAL A 130 21.87 -4.72 -14.18
C VAL A 130 21.10 -5.18 -12.95
N LEU A 131 20.30 -4.29 -12.40
CA LEU A 131 19.29 -4.60 -11.40
C LEU A 131 17.92 -4.51 -12.06
N ALA A 132 17.07 -5.51 -11.85
CA ALA A 132 15.66 -5.47 -12.24
C ALA A 132 14.80 -5.38 -10.98
N LEU A 133 13.92 -4.39 -10.93
CA LEU A 133 12.88 -4.26 -9.92
C LEU A 133 11.55 -4.65 -10.55
N GLU A 134 10.97 -5.73 -10.05
CA GLU A 134 9.67 -6.24 -10.52
C GLU A 134 8.55 -5.22 -10.32
N ASP A 135 7.62 -5.21 -11.27
CA ASP A 135 6.39 -4.44 -11.17
C ASP A 135 5.41 -5.14 -10.23
N LEU A 136 5.08 -4.45 -9.14
CA LEU A 136 4.15 -4.93 -8.14
C LEU A 136 2.70 -4.54 -8.43
N SER A 137 2.40 -3.84 -9.54
CA SER A 137 1.08 -3.26 -9.81
C SER A 137 -0.09 -4.23 -9.64
N ARG A 138 0.12 -5.51 -9.98
CA ARG A 138 -0.88 -6.58 -9.80
C ARG A 138 -1.33 -6.78 -8.34
N HIS A 139 -0.48 -6.45 -7.37
CA HIS A 139 -0.79 -6.54 -5.94
C HIS A 139 -1.49 -5.29 -5.39
N PHE A 140 -1.58 -4.23 -6.19
CA PHE A 140 -2.10 -2.92 -5.79
C PHE A 140 -3.36 -2.49 -6.55
N VAL A 141 -3.98 -3.40 -7.33
CA VAL A 141 -5.17 -3.09 -8.15
C VAL A 141 -6.31 -2.52 -7.33
N ASP A 142 -6.55 -3.05 -6.13
CA ASP A 142 -7.66 -2.63 -5.25
C ASP A 142 -7.25 -1.55 -4.23
N PHE A 143 -6.04 -1.02 -4.33
CA PHE A 143 -5.52 -0.05 -3.36
C PHE A 143 -6.06 1.35 -3.69
N LYS A 144 -6.55 2.06 -2.67
CA LYS A 144 -7.17 3.39 -2.85
C LYS A 144 -6.19 4.42 -3.40
N SER A 145 -4.91 4.34 -3.01
CA SER A 145 -3.87 5.22 -3.52
C SER A 145 -2.49 4.60 -3.33
N VAL A 146 -1.58 4.93 -4.25
CA VAL A 146 -0.16 4.62 -4.14
C VAL A 146 0.60 5.93 -4.34
N PRO A 147 1.52 6.31 -3.43
CA PRO A 147 2.32 7.52 -3.56
C PRO A 147 3.07 7.56 -4.89
N THR A 148 3.18 8.73 -5.51
CA THR A 148 3.93 8.87 -6.78
C THR A 148 5.34 9.33 -6.51
N LEU A 149 6.31 8.70 -7.17
CA LEU A 149 7.71 9.05 -7.15
C LEU A 149 8.05 9.91 -8.38
N VAL A 150 8.53 11.14 -8.13
CA VAL A 150 9.09 12.03 -9.16
C VAL A 150 10.59 12.20 -8.91
N LEU A 151 11.42 11.98 -9.93
CA LEU A 151 12.86 12.18 -9.85
C LEU A 151 13.20 13.65 -10.16
N ALA A 152 14.14 14.22 -9.39
CA ALA A 152 14.48 15.65 -9.46
C ALA A 152 14.95 16.11 -10.85
N ASP A 153 15.55 15.22 -11.65
CA ASP A 153 16.05 15.54 -12.99
C ASP A 153 14.89 15.86 -13.99
N GLU A 154 13.63 15.61 -13.61
CA GLU A 154 12.43 15.94 -14.41
C GLU A 154 11.72 17.23 -13.97
N GLN A 155 12.12 17.86 -12.86
CA GLN A 155 11.53 19.13 -12.42
C GLN A 155 12.05 20.34 -13.21
N GLU A 156 13.24 20.25 -13.79
CA GLU A 156 13.85 21.35 -14.56
C GLU A 156 13.30 21.47 -16.00
N ALA A 157 12.57 20.47 -16.51
CA ALA A 157 11.99 20.52 -17.87
C ALA A 157 10.63 21.23 -17.94
N LYS A 158 10.12 21.76 -16.83
CA LYS A 158 8.82 22.48 -16.74
C LYS A 158 8.95 23.92 -16.21
N ALA A 159 10.14 24.49 -16.18
CA ALA A 159 10.38 25.88 -15.83
C ALA A 159 10.63 26.75 -17.08
#